data_AF-A0A1Y2JNK8-F1
#
_entry.id   AF-A0A1Y2JNK8-F1
#
_cell.length_a   1.000
_cell.length_b   1.000
_cell.length_c   1.000
_cell.angle_alpha   90.00
_cell.angle_beta   90.00
_cell.angle_gamma   90.00
#
_symmetry.space_group_name_H-M   'P 1'
#
loop_
_entity.id
_entity.type
_entity.pdbx_description
1 polymer ?
#
loop_
_entity_poly.entity_id
_entity_poly.type
_entity_poly.pdbx_seq_one_letter_code
_entity_poly.pdbx_strand_id
1 'polypeptide(L)'
;MAGENAARRPEVVQTEAAPAKERPKEVVIKLAVPVQAHGETLNEMKFRRPTGKDIMAIGDDYPIHIDWSTGQVRPNPPAMGQMMSLLAAVPPSTIASMDAEDWSTCAHALMGFFPPGAQAMQF
;
A
#
# COMPACT_ATOMS: atom_id res chain seq x y z
N MET A 1 32.70 -35.94 -35.94
CA MET A 1 32.57 -34.50 -36.29
C MET A 1 31.08 -34.20 -36.43
N ALA A 2 30.55 -33.32 -35.58
CA ALA A 2 29.24 -32.64 -35.61
C ALA A 2 27.96 -33.50 -35.76
N GLY A 3 26.92 -33.39 -34.96
CA GLY A 3 26.55 -32.42 -33.92
C GLY A 3 25.05 -32.64 -33.64
N GLU A 4 24.73 -33.51 -32.70
CA GLU A 4 23.36 -33.75 -32.25
C GLU A 4 23.01 -32.69 -31.20
N ASN A 5 22.41 -31.58 -31.63
CA ASN A 5 21.90 -30.57 -30.71
C ASN A 5 20.38 -30.66 -30.70
N ALA A 6 19.90 -31.59 -29.88
CA ALA A 6 18.51 -31.71 -29.49
C ALA A 6 18.02 -30.35 -28.97
N ALA A 7 16.98 -29.81 -29.62
CA ALA A 7 16.27 -28.63 -29.16
C ALA A 7 15.66 -28.90 -27.78
N ARG A 8 16.41 -28.58 -26.72
CA ARG A 8 15.89 -28.47 -25.36
C ARG A 8 14.89 -27.32 -25.38
N ARG A 9 13.59 -27.66 -25.45
CA ARG A 9 12.52 -26.77 -25.04
C ARG A 9 12.85 -26.27 -23.63
N PRO A 10 12.75 -24.97 -23.32
CA PRO A 10 12.92 -24.53 -21.96
C PRO A 10 11.80 -25.17 -21.13
N GLU A 11 12.20 -26.01 -20.18
CA GLU A 11 11.35 -26.54 -19.13
C GLU A 11 10.76 -25.33 -18.42
N VAL A 12 9.45 -25.16 -18.54
CA VAL A 12 8.71 -24.13 -17.82
C VAL A 12 8.82 -24.50 -16.36
N VAL A 13 9.79 -23.91 -15.67
CA VAL A 13 9.88 -23.95 -14.21
C VAL A 13 8.62 -23.28 -13.71
N GLN A 14 7.65 -24.12 -13.34
CA GLN A 14 6.49 -23.67 -12.58
C GLN A 14 7.05 -23.22 -11.23
N THR A 15 7.30 -21.93 -11.09
CA THR A 15 7.51 -21.34 -9.78
C THR A 15 6.18 -21.49 -9.05
N GLU A 16 6.09 -22.55 -8.26
CA GLU A 16 5.01 -22.80 -7.32
C GLU A 16 4.82 -21.52 -6.51
N ALA A 17 3.71 -20.83 -6.78
CA ALA A 17 3.41 -19.58 -6.12
C ALA A 17 3.36 -19.85 -4.62
N ALA A 18 4.29 -19.25 -3.88
CA ALA A 18 4.24 -19.22 -2.42
C ALA A 18 2.78 -18.94 -1.98
N PRO A 19 2.25 -19.65 -0.97
CA PRO A 19 0.85 -19.57 -0.60
C PRO A 19 0.46 -18.11 -0.46
N ALA A 20 -0.57 -17.69 -1.20
CA ALA A 20 -1.00 -16.30 -1.24
C ALA A 20 -1.32 -15.87 0.19
N LYS A 21 -0.40 -15.13 0.83
CA LYS A 21 -0.61 -14.54 2.15
C LYS A 21 -1.98 -13.88 2.13
N GLU A 22 -2.85 -14.23 3.09
CA GLU A 22 -4.17 -13.61 3.18
C GLU A 22 -4.00 -12.10 3.25
N ARG A 23 -4.43 -11.41 2.20
CA ARG A 23 -4.28 -9.96 2.11
C ARG A 23 -5.52 -9.35 2.76
N PRO A 24 -5.38 -8.62 3.88
CA PRO A 24 -6.52 -8.13 4.64
C PRO A 24 -7.42 -7.25 3.75
N LYS A 25 -8.73 -7.49 3.81
CA LYS A 25 -9.72 -6.72 3.02
C LYS A 25 -9.88 -5.29 3.55
N GLU A 26 -9.64 -5.11 4.85
CA GLU A 26 -9.78 -3.85 5.56
C GLU A 26 -8.72 -3.73 6.65
N VAL A 27 -8.40 -2.50 7.03
CA VAL A 27 -7.52 -2.16 8.15
C VAL A 27 -8.31 -1.22 9.08
N VAL A 28 -8.38 -1.58 10.36
CA VAL A 28 -9.05 -0.78 11.38
C VAL A 28 -8.03 -0.34 12.42
N ILE A 29 -7.92 0.96 12.62
CA ILE A 29 -6.98 1.58 13.57
C ILE A 29 -7.79 2.35 14.60
N LYS A 30 -7.62 2.02 15.88
CA LYS A 30 -8.19 2.84 16.97
C LYS A 30 -7.39 4.13 17.09
N LEU A 31 -8.09 5.24 17.24
CA LEU A 31 -7.49 6.56 17.38
C LEU A 31 -7.25 6.86 18.86
N ALA A 32 -6.09 7.45 19.16
CA ALA A 32 -5.81 8.03 20.47
C ALA A 32 -6.63 9.30 20.69
N VAL A 33 -6.83 10.09 19.62
CA VAL A 33 -7.62 11.33 19.64
C VAL A 33 -8.80 11.21 18.65
N PRO A 34 -10.05 11.37 19.11
CA PRO A 34 -11.20 11.30 18.22
C PRO A 34 -11.18 12.39 17.15
N VAL A 35 -11.67 12.08 15.95
CA VAL A 35 -11.79 13.03 14.83
C VAL A 35 -13.23 13.19 14.37
N GLN A 36 -13.53 14.29 13.68
CA GLN A 36 -14.86 14.51 13.09
C GLN A 36 -14.87 14.13 11.61
N ALA A 37 -15.87 13.38 11.18
CA ALA A 37 -16.14 13.09 9.77
C ALA A 37 -17.65 13.07 9.53
N HIS A 38 -18.13 13.75 8.48
CA HIS A 38 -19.55 13.79 8.12
C HIS A 38 -20.50 14.21 9.27
N GLY A 39 -20.00 14.99 10.24
CA GLY A 39 -20.77 15.41 11.43
C GLY A 39 -20.77 14.40 12.59
N GLU A 40 -20.04 13.30 12.47
CA GLU A 40 -19.92 12.26 13.50
C GLU A 40 -18.51 12.21 14.09
N THR A 41 -18.44 11.85 15.37
CA THR A 41 -17.18 11.63 16.10
C THR A 41 -16.71 10.19 15.91
N LEU A 42 -15.54 10.03 15.29
CA LEU A 42 -14.91 8.74 15.05
C LEU A 42 -13.81 8.49 16.09
N ASN A 43 -13.82 7.30 16.70
CA ASN A 43 -12.77 6.80 17.61
C ASN A 43 -11.86 5.76 16.94
N GLU A 44 -12.16 5.40 15.69
CA GLU A 44 -11.40 4.46 14.89
C GLU A 44 -11.48 4.87 13.43
N MET A 45 -10.40 4.62 12.69
CA MET A 45 -10.35 4.80 11.24
C MET A 45 -10.41 3.44 10.56
N LYS A 46 -11.32 3.29 9.60
CA LYS A 46 -11.51 2.07 8.81
C LYS A 46 -11.09 2.33 7.38
N PHE A 47 -10.08 1.63 6.91
CA PHE A 47 -9.61 1.72 5.54
C PHE A 47 -9.98 0.45 4.79
N ARG A 48 -10.67 0.58 3.66
CA ARG A 48 -10.74 -0.52 2.71
C ARG A 48 -9.37 -0.77 2.08
N ARG A 49 -9.15 -1.98 1.57
CA ARG A 49 -7.93 -2.30 0.84
C ARG A 49 -7.75 -1.39 -0.40
N PRO A 50 -6.54 -0.85 -0.64
CA PRO A 50 -6.24 -0.10 -1.86
C PRO A 50 -6.31 -0.97 -3.12
N THR A 51 -6.71 -0.35 -4.22
CA THR A 51 -6.80 -0.94 -5.56
C THR A 51 -6.00 -0.10 -6.56
N GLY A 52 -5.77 -0.64 -7.77
CA GLY A 52 -5.15 0.13 -8.84
C GLY A 52 -5.94 1.40 -9.22
N LYS A 53 -7.28 1.38 -9.09
CA LYS A 53 -8.12 2.56 -9.32
C LYS A 53 -7.78 3.69 -8.35
N ASP A 54 -7.45 3.35 -7.10
CA ASP A 54 -7.11 4.34 -6.08
C ASP A 54 -5.76 5.00 -6.38
N ILE A 55 -4.78 4.22 -6.81
CA ILE A 55 -3.48 4.74 -7.26
C ILE A 55 -3.67 5.72 -8.42
N MET A 56 -4.44 5.33 -9.45
CA MET A 56 -4.73 6.20 -10.59
C MET A 56 -5.52 7.46 -10.21
N ALA A 57 -6.33 7.41 -9.15
CA ALA A 57 -7.09 8.56 -8.67
C ALA A 57 -6.21 9.61 -7.97
N ILE A 58 -5.11 9.19 -7.33
CA ILE A 58 -4.14 10.11 -6.73
C ILE A 58 -3.22 10.72 -7.81
N GLY A 59 -2.90 9.96 -8.86
CA GLY A 59 -2.11 10.45 -9.99
C GLY A 59 -0.61 10.25 -9.80
N ASP A 60 0.19 11.22 -10.25
CA ASP A 60 1.65 11.10 -10.33
C ASP A 60 2.33 11.03 -8.95
N ASP A 61 1.67 11.51 -7.90
CA ASP A 61 2.19 11.48 -6.53
C ASP A 61 1.89 10.13 -5.87
N TYR A 62 2.85 9.22 -5.91
CA TYR A 62 2.70 7.90 -5.27
C TYR A 62 2.64 8.03 -3.72
N PRO A 63 1.81 7.23 -3.01
CA PRO A 63 1.66 7.35 -1.55
C PRO A 63 2.91 7.04 -0.73
N ILE A 64 3.91 6.35 -1.32
CA ILE A 64 5.17 6.01 -0.67
C ILE A 64 6.36 6.43 -1.51
N HIS A 65 7.45 6.76 -0.84
CA HIS A 65 8.78 6.88 -1.41
C HIS A 65 9.59 5.63 -1.05
N ILE A 66 10.28 5.07 -2.04
CA ILE A 66 11.23 3.96 -1.86
C ILE A 66 12.62 4.49 -2.20
N ASP A 67 13.51 4.47 -1.24
CA ASP A 67 14.94 4.64 -1.49
C ASP A 67 15.52 3.29 -1.92
N TRP A 68 15.80 3.15 -3.22
CA TRP A 68 16.33 1.92 -3.80
C TRP A 68 17.77 1.61 -3.38
N SER A 69 18.51 2.59 -2.85
CA SER A 69 19.88 2.37 -2.37
C SER A 69 19.92 1.75 -0.96
N THR A 70 18.97 2.12 -0.10
CA THR A 70 18.89 1.65 1.29
C THR A 70 17.76 0.64 1.53
N GLY A 71 16.82 0.51 0.59
CA GLY A 71 15.57 -0.24 0.74
C GLY A 71 14.56 0.45 1.67
N GLN A 72 14.84 1.69 2.11
CA GLN A 72 13.97 2.37 3.05
C GLN A 72 12.68 2.84 2.38
N VAL A 73 11.55 2.51 3.00
CA VAL A 73 10.21 2.97 2.58
C VAL A 73 9.72 4.03 3.56
N ARG A 74 9.23 5.15 3.03
CA ARG A 74 8.64 6.25 3.81
C ARG A 74 7.33 6.71 3.18
N PRO A 75 6.36 7.22 3.96
CA PRO A 75 5.15 7.78 3.37
C PRO A 75 5.46 9.09 2.66
N ASN A 76 4.76 9.36 1.55
CA ASN A 76 4.65 10.67 0.93
C ASN A 76 3.46 11.40 1.58
N PRO A 77 3.63 12.36 2.51
CA PRO A 77 2.54 12.80 3.36
C PRO A 77 1.31 13.39 2.63
N PRO A 78 1.47 14.26 1.61
CA PRO A 78 0.34 14.76 0.83
C PRO A 78 -0.45 13.63 0.15
N ALA A 79 0.23 12.75 -0.61
CA ALA A 79 -0.41 11.66 -1.35
C ALA A 79 -1.02 10.60 -0.42
N MET A 80 -0.32 10.26 0.66
CA MET A 80 -0.80 9.33 1.67
C MET A 80 -2.05 9.89 2.37
N GLY A 81 -2.09 11.18 2.68
CA GLY A 81 -3.28 11.81 3.28
C GLY A 81 -4.50 11.74 2.34
N GLN A 82 -4.31 11.99 1.04
CA GLN A 82 -5.38 11.83 0.05
C GLN A 82 -5.82 10.36 -0.07
N MET A 83 -4.87 9.43 -0.08
CA MET A 83 -5.15 7.99 -0.08
C MET A 83 -5.95 7.57 1.15
N MET A 84 -5.57 8.03 2.35
CA MET A 84 -6.34 7.78 3.59
C MET A 84 -7.78 8.26 3.48
N SER A 85 -7.99 9.51 3.03
CA SER A 85 -9.32 10.09 2.85
C SER A 85 -10.16 9.24 1.89
N LEU A 86 -9.57 8.82 0.76
CA LEU A 86 -10.24 7.98 -0.25
C LEU A 86 -10.60 6.59 0.27
N LEU A 87 -9.71 5.94 1.03
CA LEU A 87 -9.90 4.58 1.52
C LEU A 87 -10.81 4.51 2.74
N ALA A 88 -10.85 5.55 3.56
CA ALA A 88 -11.76 5.65 4.69
C ALA A 88 -13.10 6.32 4.38
N ALA A 89 -13.26 6.85 3.16
CA ALA A 89 -14.44 7.59 2.72
C ALA A 89 -14.77 8.78 3.65
N VAL A 90 -13.75 9.46 4.17
CA VAL A 90 -13.87 10.66 5.01
C VAL A 90 -13.38 11.90 4.27
N PRO A 91 -13.86 13.11 4.61
CA PRO A 91 -13.34 14.35 4.01
C PRO A 91 -11.83 14.53 4.26
N PRO A 92 -11.07 15.18 3.35
CA PRO A 92 -9.65 15.46 3.57
C PRO A 92 -9.37 16.26 4.86
N SER A 93 -10.31 17.11 5.28
CA SER A 93 -10.22 17.86 6.54
C SER A 93 -10.17 16.95 7.77
N THR A 94 -10.84 15.79 7.74
CA THR A 94 -10.77 14.80 8.82
C THR A 94 -9.33 14.33 8.98
N ILE A 95 -8.67 13.96 7.88
CA ILE A 95 -7.28 13.49 7.88
C ILE A 95 -6.32 14.61 8.33
N ALA A 96 -6.53 15.85 7.85
CA ALA A 96 -5.72 16.99 8.23
C ALA A 96 -5.86 17.40 9.72
N SER A 97 -6.99 17.07 10.35
CA SER A 97 -7.26 17.32 11.77
C SER A 97 -6.83 16.19 12.71
N MET A 98 -6.33 15.08 12.18
CA MET A 98 -5.87 13.95 13.00
C MET A 98 -4.68 14.37 13.88
N ASP A 99 -4.57 13.74 15.05
CA ASP A 99 -3.35 13.80 15.82
C ASP A 99 -2.17 13.23 15.01
N ALA A 100 -0.97 13.79 15.22
CA ALA A 100 0.21 13.40 14.47
C ALA A 100 0.60 11.92 14.69
N GLU A 101 0.39 11.38 15.90
CA GLU A 101 0.63 9.97 16.23
C GLU A 101 -0.36 9.06 15.50
N ASP A 102 -1.64 9.42 15.50
CA ASP A 102 -2.70 8.68 14.82
C ASP A 102 -2.51 8.69 13.29
N TRP A 103 -2.16 9.85 12.72
CA TRP A 103 -1.85 9.98 11.30
C TRP A 103 -0.65 9.10 10.93
N SER A 104 0.42 9.15 11.72
CA SER A 104 1.63 8.35 11.49
C SER A 104 1.33 6.86 11.57
N THR A 105 0.54 6.44 12.55
CA THR A 105 0.12 5.03 12.73
C THR A 105 -0.69 4.54 11.53
N CYS A 106 -1.67 5.33 11.08
CA CYS A 106 -2.46 5.01 9.89
C CYS A 106 -1.58 4.93 8.64
N ALA A 107 -0.63 5.85 8.47
CA ALA A 107 0.27 5.87 7.32
C ALA A 107 1.10 4.58 7.26
N HIS A 108 1.70 4.19 8.38
CA HIS A 108 2.50 2.97 8.47
C HIS A 108 1.69 1.71 8.20
N ALA A 109 0.45 1.63 8.69
CA ALA A 109 -0.44 0.51 8.42
C ALA A 109 -0.75 0.37 6.92
N LEU A 110 -0.96 1.49 6.21
CA LEU A 110 -1.25 1.50 4.78
C LEU A 110 0.00 1.31 3.91
N MET A 111 1.18 1.73 4.37
CA MET A 111 2.42 1.57 3.61
C MET A 111 2.67 0.12 3.18
N GLY A 112 2.25 -0.88 3.96
CA GLY A 112 2.45 -2.29 3.63
C GLY A 112 1.77 -2.78 2.34
N PHE A 113 0.86 -2.01 1.74
CA PHE A 113 0.16 -2.40 0.51
C PHE A 113 0.87 -2.01 -0.79
N PHE A 114 1.80 -1.06 -0.74
CA PHE A 114 2.32 -0.39 -1.94
C PHE A 114 3.68 -0.88 -2.46
N PRO A 115 4.61 -1.43 -1.64
CA PRO A 115 5.86 -1.94 -2.15
C PRO A 115 5.66 -3.02 -3.21
N PRO A 116 6.47 -3.04 -4.27
CA PRO A 116 6.48 -4.14 -5.23
C PRO A 116 6.73 -5.47 -4.52
N GLY A 117 6.11 -6.54 -5.03
CA GLY A 117 6.37 -7.88 -4.51
C GLY A 117 7.85 -8.25 -4.63
N ALA A 118 8.32 -9.17 -3.78
CA ALA A 118 9.74 -9.57 -3.72
C ALA A 118 10.35 -9.99 -5.07
N GLN A 119 9.53 -10.49 -6.01
CA GLN A 119 9.95 -10.83 -7.37
C GLN A 119 10.35 -9.61 -8.22
N ALA A 120 9.72 -8.45 -7.98
CA ALA A 120 9.95 -7.22 -8.72
C ALA A 120 11.15 -6.40 -8.17
N MET A 121 11.73 -6.80 -7.04
CA MET A 121 12.89 -6.12 -6.45
C MET A 121 14.25 -6.72 -6.87
N GLN A 122 14.28 -7.53 -7.94
CA GLN A 122 15.49 -8.25 -8.42
C GLN A 122 16.10 -7.66 -9.70
N PHE A 123 15.80 -6.41 -10.03
CA PHE A 123 16.29 -5.75 -11.24
C PHE A 123 17.41 -4.75 -10.94
#